data_AF-A0A136KRF5-F1
#
_entry.id   AF-A0A136KRF5-F1
#
_cell.length_a   1.000
_cell.length_b   1.000
_cell.length_c   1.000
_cell.angle_alpha   90.00
_cell.angle_beta   90.00
_cell.angle_gamma   90.00
#
_symmetry.space_group_name_H-M   'P 1'
#
loop_
_entity.id
_entity.type
_entity.pdbx_description
1 polymer ?
#
loop_
_entity_poly.entity_id
_entity_poly.type
_entity_poly.pdbx_seq_one_letter_code
_entity_poly.pdbx_strand_id
1 'polypeptide(L)'
;MKKNLLALFSLLVIASLALAACGGGTPATEEVVATEAPASTEAPATEAPATEVAEPVEVTFWHAYGTGSAEEIALTAILEQAAIDMPNIKINVLQVPFNDLFTKYDTDVAAGGGPDFFVAPNDSLGSQARAGTIADITDLVADKLGDYSELSQGGMMYDGKMYGIPESLKAVAFWYNTDLLPEAPATTDDLKALMEGGTPIAISYGCYHHWGFFGSFGAKIFDDQFNFVTDEANQANVTSAMSYLNDLYQISVANGLPRNDSDGLAPFTEGTVAAITNGNWAMGDYRAALGDKLAVAPIPAGPGGASNPLLGVDGTAKTLKPLLK
;
A
#
# COMPACT_ATOMS: atom_id res chain seq x y z
N MET A 1 22.35 37.57 -6.80
CA MET A 1 21.40 38.49 -6.13
C MET A 1 20.28 37.69 -5.42
N LYS A 2 20.56 36.98 -4.32
CA LYS A 2 19.53 36.18 -3.59
C LYS A 2 19.65 36.17 -2.04
N LYS A 3 20.52 36.99 -1.43
CA LYS A 3 20.72 37.02 0.04
C LYS A 3 19.97 38.13 0.79
N ASN A 4 19.30 39.06 0.10
CA ASN A 4 18.69 40.25 0.73
C ASN A 4 17.16 40.14 0.89
N LEU A 5 16.53 39.03 0.49
CA LEU A 5 15.07 38.88 0.51
C LEU A 5 14.53 38.39 1.86
N LEU A 6 15.36 37.69 2.65
CA LEU A 6 14.98 37.11 3.94
C LEU A 6 14.90 38.14 5.09
N ALA A 7 15.40 39.35 4.91
CA ALA A 7 15.39 40.40 5.93
C ALA A 7 14.09 41.23 5.95
N LEU A 8 13.24 41.15 4.92
CA LEU A 8 12.04 42.01 4.81
C LEU A 8 10.76 41.41 5.40
N PHE A 9 10.68 40.08 5.61
CA PHE A 9 9.45 39.45 6.10
C PHE A 9 9.31 39.45 7.63
N SER A 10 10.40 39.56 8.38
CA SER A 10 10.39 39.53 9.86
C SER A 10 9.95 40.85 10.53
N LEU A 11 9.56 41.87 9.75
CA LEU A 11 9.18 43.19 10.29
C LEU A 11 7.66 43.47 10.27
N LEU A 12 6.84 42.56 9.74
CA LEU A 12 5.43 42.84 9.38
C LEU A 12 4.37 42.21 10.30
N VAL A 13 4.78 41.54 11.39
CA VAL A 13 3.88 40.77 12.29
C VAL A 13 3.73 41.41 13.69
N ILE A 14 4.50 42.45 14.02
CA ILE A 14 4.58 43.02 15.39
C ILE A 14 3.70 44.30 15.55
N ALA A 15 2.88 44.66 14.55
CA ALA A 15 2.21 45.97 14.47
C ALA A 15 0.66 45.95 14.54
N SER A 16 0.05 44.95 15.19
CA SER A 16 -1.42 44.83 15.28
C SER A 16 -1.99 44.66 16.71
N LEU A 17 -1.18 44.87 17.75
CA LEU A 17 -1.64 44.86 19.14
C LEU A 17 -1.77 46.29 19.73
N ALA A 18 -3.01 46.59 20.14
CA ALA A 18 -3.47 47.71 20.98
C ALA A 18 -3.60 49.13 20.35
N LEU A 19 -4.84 49.64 20.29
CA LEU A 19 -5.35 50.72 21.19
C LEU A 19 -6.86 51.01 20.99
N ALA A 20 -7.49 51.62 22.02
CA ALA A 20 -8.90 52.07 22.18
C ALA A 20 -9.89 51.02 22.75
N ALA A 21 -10.31 50.99 24.03
CA ALA A 21 -10.32 51.91 25.20
C ALA A 21 -11.57 52.80 25.41
N CYS A 22 -12.10 52.80 26.65
CA CYS A 22 -13.26 53.54 27.22
C CYS A 22 -14.66 53.14 26.68
N GLY A 23 -15.78 53.08 27.42
CA GLY A 23 -16.14 53.25 28.86
C GLY A 23 -17.71 53.25 29.00
N GLY A 24 -18.38 53.18 30.15
CA GLY A 24 -17.96 52.95 31.54
C GLY A 24 -18.88 53.58 32.63
N GLY A 25 -19.96 52.91 33.09
CA GLY A 25 -20.82 53.37 34.22
C GLY A 25 -22.32 52.98 34.18
N THR A 26 -22.80 52.34 35.26
CA THR A 26 -24.21 51.96 35.62
C THR A 26 -24.92 53.11 36.41
N PRO A 27 -26.18 53.01 36.93
CA PRO A 27 -27.46 52.39 36.48
C PRO A 27 -28.64 53.43 36.37
N ALA A 28 -29.86 53.00 36.03
CA ALA A 28 -31.11 53.70 36.37
C ALA A 28 -32.32 52.72 36.48
N THR A 29 -33.37 53.11 37.20
CA THR A 29 -34.44 52.24 37.74
C THR A 29 -35.84 52.80 37.45
N GLU A 30 -36.82 51.93 37.15
CA GLU A 30 -38.30 52.15 37.13
C GLU A 30 -38.83 53.27 36.18
N GLU A 31 -40.05 53.25 35.63
CA GLU A 31 -41.36 52.89 36.22
C GLU A 31 -42.37 52.32 35.18
N VAL A 32 -43.63 52.15 35.58
CA VAL A 32 -44.67 51.25 35.02
C VAL A 32 -45.62 51.93 34.00
N VAL A 33 -46.52 51.11 33.42
CA VAL A 33 -47.88 51.35 32.80
C VAL A 33 -47.86 51.13 31.27
N ALA A 34 -48.73 50.34 30.61
CA ALA A 34 -50.13 49.93 30.91
C ALA A 34 -50.46 48.46 30.53
N THR A 35 -51.63 48.00 30.99
CA THR A 35 -52.20 46.66 30.76
C THR A 35 -53.05 46.57 29.48
N GLU A 36 -52.85 45.55 28.64
CA GLU A 36 -53.86 45.06 27.68
C GLU A 36 -54.25 43.60 27.96
N ALA A 37 -55.44 43.22 27.50
CA ALA A 37 -56.12 41.96 27.80
C ALA A 37 -55.59 40.78 26.96
N PRO A 38 -55.80 39.51 27.37
CA PRO A 38 -54.98 38.40 26.89
C PRO A 38 -55.30 37.97 25.47
N ALA A 39 -54.25 37.87 24.63
CA ALA A 39 -54.29 37.07 23.42
C ALA A 39 -54.30 35.57 23.77
N SER A 40 -54.98 34.76 22.95
CA SER A 40 -55.12 33.32 23.15
C SER A 40 -53.76 32.63 23.25
N THR A 41 -53.52 31.89 24.34
CA THR A 41 -52.34 31.05 24.50
C THR A 41 -52.42 29.86 23.56
N GLU A 42 -51.72 29.91 22.42
CA GLU A 42 -51.35 28.68 21.72
C GLU A 42 -50.40 27.87 22.60
N ALA A 43 -50.64 26.56 22.67
CA ALA A 43 -49.78 25.66 23.42
C ALA A 43 -48.37 25.66 22.80
N PRO A 44 -47.29 25.56 23.60
CA PRO A 44 -45.95 25.43 23.05
C PRO A 44 -45.91 24.19 22.16
N ALA A 45 -45.56 24.39 20.89
CA ALA A 45 -45.27 23.27 20.01
C ALA A 45 -44.13 22.48 20.65
N THR A 46 -44.38 21.22 20.99
CA THR A 46 -43.32 20.31 21.42
C THR A 46 -42.36 20.15 20.25
N GLU A 47 -41.22 20.84 20.30
CA GLU A 47 -40.10 20.51 19.42
C GLU A 47 -39.80 19.03 19.62
N ALA A 48 -39.95 18.25 18.55
CA ALA A 48 -39.43 16.90 18.53
C ALA A 48 -37.93 16.99 18.85
N PRO A 49 -37.38 16.09 19.68
CA PRO A 49 -35.97 16.15 20.02
C PRO A 49 -35.17 16.16 18.73
N ALA A 50 -34.40 17.23 18.51
CA ALA A 50 -33.50 17.32 17.38
C ALA A 50 -32.61 16.08 17.44
N THR A 51 -32.67 15.24 16.40
CA THR A 51 -31.83 14.06 16.31
C THR A 51 -30.39 14.53 16.38
N GLU A 52 -29.71 14.24 17.49
CA GLU A 52 -28.30 14.55 17.67
C GLU A 52 -27.56 13.73 16.62
N VAL A 53 -27.20 14.39 15.51
CA VAL A 53 -26.43 13.75 14.43
C VAL A 53 -25.06 13.51 15.03
N ALA A 54 -24.82 12.26 15.44
CA ALA A 54 -23.54 11.86 15.99
C ALA A 54 -22.43 12.27 15.01
N GLU A 55 -21.46 13.04 15.52
CA GLU A 55 -20.30 13.49 14.73
C GLU A 55 -19.66 12.29 14.02
N PRO A 56 -19.31 12.41 12.72
CA PRO A 56 -18.78 11.29 11.95
C PRO A 56 -17.57 10.65 12.63
N VAL A 57 -17.55 9.32 12.67
CA VAL A 57 -16.40 8.56 13.16
C VAL A 57 -15.28 8.67 12.12
N GLU A 58 -14.31 9.53 12.42
CA GLU A 58 -13.11 9.72 11.61
C GLU A 58 -12.20 8.47 11.70
N VAL A 59 -11.89 7.87 10.55
CA VAL A 59 -11.02 6.70 10.41
C VAL A 59 -9.87 7.07 9.48
N THR A 60 -8.63 6.75 9.84
CA THR A 60 -7.46 6.97 8.98
C THR A 60 -7.03 5.67 8.29
N PHE A 61 -6.92 5.69 6.96
CA PHE A 61 -6.57 4.53 6.13
C PHE A 61 -5.32 4.81 5.28
N TRP A 62 -4.29 3.96 5.34
CA TRP A 62 -3.09 4.10 4.51
C TRP A 62 -2.98 3.00 3.45
N HIS A 63 -2.47 3.34 2.26
CA HIS A 63 -2.15 2.41 1.18
C HIS A 63 -0.89 2.85 0.43
N ALA A 64 -0.34 1.96 -0.40
CA ALA A 64 0.84 2.24 -1.23
C ALA A 64 0.65 2.06 -2.74
N TYR A 65 -0.58 1.80 -3.20
CA TYR A 65 -0.90 1.74 -4.64
C TYR A 65 -0.48 3.02 -5.36
N GLY A 66 0.09 2.88 -6.56
CA GLY A 66 0.60 4.02 -7.34
C GLY A 66 -0.51 4.92 -7.88
N THR A 67 -0.23 6.22 -7.99
CA THR A 67 -1.22 7.20 -8.47
C THR A 67 -1.65 6.91 -9.90
N GLY A 68 -2.96 6.80 -10.14
CA GLY A 68 -3.56 6.44 -11.41
C GLY A 68 -3.49 4.96 -11.76
N SER A 69 -2.94 4.10 -10.89
CA SER A 69 -2.92 2.65 -11.10
C SER A 69 -4.30 2.03 -11.00
N ALA A 70 -4.49 0.88 -11.64
CA ALA A 70 -5.70 0.08 -11.50
C ALA A 70 -6.05 -0.28 -10.04
N GLU A 71 -5.05 -0.45 -9.16
CA GLU A 71 -5.27 -0.74 -7.74
C GLU A 71 -5.78 0.49 -6.97
N GLU A 72 -5.25 1.69 -7.24
CA GLU A 72 -5.76 2.94 -6.65
C GLU A 72 -7.19 3.23 -7.12
N ILE A 73 -7.49 2.99 -8.39
CA ILE A 73 -8.84 3.13 -8.95
C ILE A 73 -9.82 2.14 -8.29
N ALA A 74 -9.40 0.88 -8.10
CA ALA A 74 -10.22 -0.12 -7.41
C ALA A 74 -10.46 0.23 -5.93
N LEU A 75 -9.42 0.67 -5.20
CA LEU A 75 -9.56 1.15 -3.82
C LEU A 75 -10.50 2.36 -3.75
N THR A 76 -10.38 3.31 -4.67
CA THR A 76 -11.25 4.50 -4.73
C THR A 76 -12.72 4.11 -4.87
N ALA A 77 -13.06 3.20 -5.79
CA ALA A 77 -14.42 2.72 -5.97
C ALA A 77 -14.98 2.00 -4.72
N ILE A 78 -14.14 1.23 -4.01
CA ILE A 78 -14.51 0.60 -2.73
C ILE A 78 -14.80 1.65 -1.66
N LEU A 79 -13.98 2.72 -1.59
CA LEU A 79 -14.15 3.81 -0.61
C LEU A 79 -15.37 4.69 -0.91
N GLU A 80 -15.68 4.94 -2.17
CA GLU A 80 -16.91 5.64 -2.59
C GLU A 80 -18.16 4.84 -2.18
N GLN A 81 -18.16 3.53 -2.40
CA GLN A 81 -19.24 2.65 -1.95
C GLN A 81 -19.33 2.59 -0.41
N ALA A 82 -18.18 2.51 0.28
CA ALA A 82 -18.11 2.54 1.73
C ALA A 82 -18.70 3.83 2.33
N ALA A 83 -18.53 4.99 1.68
CA ALA A 83 -19.12 6.25 2.13
C ALA A 83 -20.66 6.30 1.96
N ILE A 84 -21.22 5.51 1.04
CA ILE A 84 -22.67 5.35 0.87
C ILE A 84 -23.23 4.38 1.92
N ASP A 85 -22.57 3.25 2.14
CA ASP A 85 -23.06 2.17 3.02
C ASP A 85 -22.81 2.45 4.51
N MET A 86 -21.80 3.28 4.83
CA MET A 86 -21.41 3.65 6.19
C MET A 86 -21.34 5.18 6.35
N PRO A 87 -22.46 5.92 6.17
CA PRO A 87 -22.48 7.39 6.10
C PRO A 87 -22.11 8.09 7.42
N ASN A 88 -22.00 7.34 8.52
CA ASN A 88 -21.52 7.81 9.82
C ASN A 88 -20.00 7.62 10.01
N ILE A 89 -19.29 7.08 9.03
CA ILE A 89 -17.84 6.89 9.04
C ILE A 89 -17.21 7.76 7.96
N LYS A 90 -16.22 8.57 8.34
CA LYS A 90 -15.43 9.37 7.39
C LYS A 90 -14.02 8.78 7.29
N ILE A 91 -13.71 8.20 6.13
CA ILE A 91 -12.41 7.58 5.87
C ILE A 91 -11.46 8.63 5.27
N ASN A 92 -10.43 9.00 6.04
CA ASN A 92 -9.35 9.88 5.60
C ASN A 92 -8.20 9.02 5.07
N VAL A 93 -8.03 9.04 3.76
CA VAL A 93 -7.05 8.20 3.07
C VAL A 93 -5.71 8.93 2.95
N LEU A 94 -4.61 8.23 3.17
CA LEU A 94 -3.26 8.69 2.85
C LEU A 94 -2.53 7.65 2.01
N GLN A 95 -2.22 8.02 0.77
CA GLN A 95 -1.24 7.31 -0.04
C GLN A 95 0.16 7.55 0.55
N VAL A 96 0.92 6.49 0.77
CA VAL A 96 2.33 6.55 1.22
C VAL A 96 3.15 5.74 0.22
N PRO A 97 4.29 6.25 -0.30
CA PRO A 97 5.15 5.47 -1.19
C PRO A 97 5.54 4.13 -0.54
N PHE A 98 5.47 3.03 -1.30
CA PHE A 98 5.66 1.67 -0.76
C PHE A 98 6.96 1.52 0.06
N ASN A 99 8.07 2.05 -0.46
CA ASN A 99 9.38 2.02 0.20
C ASN A 99 9.41 2.74 1.57
N ASP A 100 8.51 3.71 1.78
CA ASP A 100 8.40 4.49 3.01
C ASP A 100 7.32 3.94 3.97
N LEU A 101 6.37 3.13 3.48
CA LEU A 101 5.15 2.74 4.20
C LEU A 101 5.44 2.14 5.59
N PHE A 102 6.26 1.09 5.65
CA PHE A 102 6.57 0.39 6.91
C PHE A 102 7.37 1.27 7.88
N THR A 103 8.40 1.96 7.38
CA THR A 103 9.24 2.86 8.20
C THR A 103 8.41 4.01 8.79
N LYS A 104 7.49 4.59 7.99
CA LYS A 104 6.59 5.65 8.44
C LYS A 104 5.56 5.11 9.43
N TYR A 105 5.01 3.93 9.18
CA TYR A 105 4.05 3.26 10.08
C TYR A 105 4.69 3.03 11.45
N ASP A 106 5.85 2.38 11.52
CA ASP A 106 6.53 2.09 12.78
C ASP A 106 6.90 3.38 13.54
N THR A 107 7.36 4.41 12.82
CA THR A 107 7.69 5.73 13.40
C THR A 107 6.47 6.41 14.00
N ASP A 108 5.37 6.52 13.23
CA ASP A 108 4.18 7.23 13.66
C ASP A 108 3.44 6.48 14.79
N VAL A 109 3.39 5.14 14.74
CA VAL A 109 2.79 4.31 15.80
C VAL A 109 3.62 4.36 17.08
N ALA A 110 4.96 4.34 17.00
CA ALA A 110 5.83 4.53 18.15
C ALA A 110 5.66 5.92 18.80
N ALA A 111 5.27 6.94 18.02
CA ALA A 111 4.92 8.27 18.50
C ALA A 111 3.47 8.39 19.03
N GLY A 112 2.69 7.31 19.03
CA GLY A 112 1.27 7.29 19.47
C GLY A 112 0.27 7.74 18.40
N GLY A 113 0.72 7.94 17.16
CA GLY A 113 -0.11 8.26 15.99
C GLY A 113 -0.34 7.05 15.09
N GLY A 114 -0.06 7.21 13.80
CA GLY A 114 -0.27 6.19 12.77
C GLY A 114 -1.71 6.09 12.26
N PRO A 115 -1.95 5.24 11.25
CA PRO A 115 -3.29 5.00 10.72
C PRO A 115 -4.15 4.20 11.71
N ASP A 116 -5.46 4.15 11.50
CA ASP A 116 -6.35 3.16 12.13
C ASP A 116 -6.32 1.84 11.36
N PHE A 117 -6.18 1.92 10.03
CA PHE A 117 -6.03 0.77 9.13
C PHE A 117 -4.97 1.04 8.07
N PHE A 118 -4.24 0.00 7.66
CA PHE A 118 -3.36 0.08 6.50
C PHE A 118 -3.43 -1.21 5.69
N VAL A 119 -3.25 -1.09 4.38
CA VAL A 119 -3.07 -2.23 3.48
C VAL A 119 -1.60 -2.38 3.10
N ALA A 120 -1.06 -3.59 3.27
CA ALA A 120 0.34 -3.92 3.01
C ALA A 120 0.52 -5.44 2.83
N PRO A 121 1.64 -5.89 2.22
CA PRO A 121 2.04 -7.28 2.24
C PRO A 121 2.41 -7.74 3.66
N ASN A 122 2.21 -9.03 3.91
CA ASN A 122 2.33 -9.66 5.22
C ASN A 122 3.75 -9.81 5.79
N ASP A 123 4.80 -9.32 5.10
CA ASP A 123 6.20 -9.46 5.52
C ASP A 123 6.46 -8.96 6.95
N SER A 124 5.80 -7.86 7.33
CA SER A 124 5.91 -7.25 8.67
C SER A 124 4.86 -7.73 9.68
N LEU A 125 3.88 -8.56 9.26
CA LEU A 125 2.75 -8.96 10.10
C LEU A 125 3.21 -9.62 11.40
N GLY A 126 4.16 -10.55 11.33
CA GLY A 126 4.65 -11.29 12.48
C GLY A 126 5.43 -10.44 13.50
N SER A 127 6.16 -9.42 13.05
CA SER A 127 6.84 -8.47 13.97
C SER A 127 5.85 -7.51 14.60
N GLN A 128 4.91 -6.98 13.83
CA GLN A 128 3.84 -6.08 14.30
C GLN A 128 2.91 -6.77 15.31
N ALA A 129 2.51 -8.02 15.05
CA ALA A 129 1.73 -8.85 15.97
C ALA A 129 2.47 -9.09 17.30
N ARG A 130 3.76 -9.46 17.26
CA ARG A 130 4.61 -9.59 18.46
C ARG A 130 4.80 -8.29 19.23
N ALA A 131 4.88 -7.16 18.52
CA ALA A 131 5.00 -5.84 19.12
C ALA A 131 3.66 -5.33 19.71
N GLY A 132 2.54 -5.98 19.40
CA GLY A 132 1.20 -5.56 19.80
C GLY A 132 0.74 -4.27 19.10
N THR A 133 1.29 -3.95 17.93
CA THR A 133 0.93 -2.74 17.16
C THR A 133 -0.24 -2.96 16.21
N ILE A 134 -0.65 -4.21 15.98
CA ILE A 134 -1.84 -4.57 15.20
C ILE A 134 -2.79 -5.47 16.00
N ALA A 135 -4.09 -5.36 15.70
CA ALA A 135 -5.14 -6.01 16.46
C ALA A 135 -5.29 -7.49 16.09
N ASP A 136 -5.45 -8.35 17.09
CA ASP A 136 -6.06 -9.67 16.92
C ASP A 136 -7.54 -9.47 16.55
N ILE A 137 -7.92 -9.92 15.35
CA ILE A 137 -9.28 -9.80 14.82
C ILE A 137 -10.00 -11.15 14.74
N THR A 138 -9.43 -12.23 15.31
CA THR A 138 -9.92 -13.61 15.16
C THR A 138 -11.43 -13.73 15.40
N ASP A 139 -11.92 -13.26 16.56
CA ASP A 139 -13.34 -13.31 16.93
C ASP A 139 -14.23 -12.42 16.03
N LEU A 140 -13.68 -11.36 15.43
CA LEU A 140 -14.41 -10.44 14.56
C LEU A 140 -14.65 -11.01 13.15
N VAL A 141 -13.85 -12.00 12.73
CA VAL A 141 -13.84 -12.55 11.36
C VAL A 141 -14.16 -14.04 11.28
N ALA A 142 -14.34 -14.74 12.40
CA ALA A 142 -14.53 -16.20 12.48
C ALA A 142 -15.51 -16.76 11.43
N ASP A 143 -16.71 -16.16 11.29
CA ASP A 143 -17.75 -16.58 10.34
C ASP A 143 -17.72 -15.82 8.99
N LYS A 144 -16.66 -15.04 8.71
CA LYS A 144 -16.56 -14.12 7.56
C LYS A 144 -15.46 -14.49 6.56
N LEU A 145 -14.65 -15.49 6.86
CA LEU A 145 -13.52 -15.89 6.00
C LEU A 145 -13.87 -17.01 4.98
N GLY A 146 -15.13 -17.43 4.88
CA GLY A 146 -15.54 -18.58 4.06
C GLY A 146 -15.23 -18.48 2.56
N ASP A 147 -15.19 -17.27 2.01
CA ASP A 147 -14.85 -17.02 0.59
C ASP A 147 -13.34 -16.82 0.34
N TYR A 148 -12.51 -16.84 1.40
CA TYR A 148 -11.06 -16.67 1.31
C TYR A 148 -10.33 -18.01 1.24
N SER A 149 -9.32 -18.12 0.37
CA SER A 149 -8.47 -19.31 0.31
C SER A 149 -7.70 -19.54 1.63
N GLU A 150 -7.45 -20.81 1.98
CA GLU A 150 -6.63 -21.16 3.14
C GLU A 150 -5.24 -20.49 3.10
N LEU A 151 -4.67 -20.36 1.91
CA LEU A 151 -3.38 -19.71 1.65
C LEU A 151 -3.41 -18.21 2.00
N SER A 152 -4.45 -17.49 1.55
CA SER A 152 -4.62 -16.07 1.90
C SER A 152 -4.96 -15.86 3.37
N GLN A 153 -5.71 -16.77 3.99
CA GLN A 153 -5.98 -16.71 5.43
C GLN A 153 -4.69 -16.93 6.25
N GLY A 154 -3.94 -17.99 5.94
CA GLY A 154 -2.68 -18.32 6.61
C GLY A 154 -1.62 -17.22 6.48
N GLY A 155 -1.55 -16.52 5.35
CA GLY A 155 -0.65 -15.37 5.19
C GLY A 155 -0.98 -14.18 6.09
N MET A 156 -2.23 -14.05 6.55
CA MET A 156 -2.70 -13.02 7.49
C MET A 156 -2.80 -13.51 8.95
N MET A 157 -2.29 -14.70 9.23
CA MET A 157 -2.24 -15.27 10.58
C MET A 157 -0.84 -15.21 11.20
N TYR A 158 -0.82 -15.07 12.52
CA TYR A 158 0.38 -15.27 13.34
C TYR A 158 0.01 -15.97 14.65
N ASP A 159 0.75 -17.02 15.01
CA ASP A 159 0.52 -17.83 16.22
C ASP A 159 -0.95 -18.30 16.40
N GLY A 160 -1.57 -18.75 15.30
CA GLY A 160 -2.95 -19.23 15.27
C GLY A 160 -4.05 -18.16 15.35
N LYS A 161 -3.69 -16.86 15.32
CA LYS A 161 -4.60 -15.71 15.39
C LYS A 161 -4.60 -14.93 14.08
N MET A 162 -5.73 -14.34 13.72
CA MET A 162 -5.86 -13.48 12.55
C MET A 162 -5.49 -12.03 12.90
N TYR A 163 -4.65 -11.41 12.07
CA TYR A 163 -4.15 -10.04 12.29
C TYR A 163 -4.42 -9.06 11.14
N GLY A 164 -4.94 -9.55 10.01
CA GLY A 164 -5.41 -8.73 8.90
C GLY A 164 -6.54 -9.42 8.15
N ILE A 165 -7.32 -8.66 7.38
CA ILE A 165 -8.27 -9.22 6.40
C ILE A 165 -7.48 -9.36 5.09
N PRO A 166 -7.39 -10.56 4.46
CA PRO A 166 -6.68 -10.71 3.21
C PRO A 166 -7.36 -9.89 2.10
N GLU A 167 -6.58 -9.43 1.13
CA GLU A 167 -7.07 -8.65 0.00
C GLU A 167 -6.64 -9.29 -1.32
N SER A 168 -5.35 -9.54 -1.52
CA SER A 168 -4.87 -10.26 -2.71
C SER A 168 -3.60 -11.06 -2.48
N LEU A 169 -3.37 -12.02 -3.38
CA LEU A 169 -2.12 -12.77 -3.49
C LEU A 169 -1.20 -12.04 -4.47
N LYS A 170 0.04 -11.77 -4.08
CA LYS A 170 1.06 -11.11 -4.90
C LYS A 170 2.22 -12.06 -5.18
N ALA A 171 2.59 -12.24 -6.44
CA ALA A 171 3.77 -12.99 -6.84
C ALA A 171 4.38 -12.41 -8.13
N VAL A 172 5.71 -12.50 -8.26
CA VAL A 172 6.43 -12.05 -9.47
C VAL A 172 6.34 -13.11 -10.57
N ALA A 173 5.99 -12.67 -11.77
CA ALA A 173 5.84 -13.49 -12.97
C ALA A 173 6.58 -12.86 -14.16
N PHE A 174 6.67 -13.60 -15.26
CA PHE A 174 7.19 -13.10 -16.53
C PHE A 174 6.02 -12.64 -17.41
N TRP A 175 5.83 -11.33 -17.52
CA TRP A 175 4.78 -10.73 -18.36
C TRP A 175 5.37 -10.36 -19.72
N TYR A 176 4.66 -10.62 -20.80
CA TYR A 176 5.16 -10.36 -22.14
C TYR A 176 4.07 -9.91 -23.12
N ASN A 177 4.50 -9.18 -24.14
CA ASN A 177 3.68 -8.70 -25.24
C ASN A 177 3.85 -9.63 -26.44
N THR A 178 2.81 -10.38 -26.82
CA THR A 178 2.87 -11.42 -27.85
C THR A 178 3.25 -10.91 -29.24
N ASP A 179 3.03 -9.61 -29.53
CA ASP A 179 3.46 -9.00 -30.80
C ASP A 179 4.99 -8.83 -30.89
N LEU A 180 5.66 -8.71 -29.73
CA LEU A 180 7.09 -8.43 -29.61
C LEU A 180 7.90 -9.68 -29.21
N LEU A 181 7.29 -10.58 -28.44
CA LEU A 181 7.84 -11.86 -28.02
C LEU A 181 6.73 -12.93 -28.15
N PRO A 182 6.70 -13.73 -29.22
CA PRO A 182 5.61 -14.69 -29.45
C PRO A 182 5.49 -15.79 -28.39
N GLU A 183 6.60 -16.17 -27.75
CA GLU A 183 6.68 -17.23 -26.74
C GLU A 183 7.67 -16.83 -25.64
N ALA A 184 7.32 -17.06 -24.37
CA ALA A 184 8.20 -16.77 -23.26
C ALA A 184 9.39 -17.78 -23.20
N PRO A 185 10.59 -17.36 -22.78
CA PRO A 185 11.72 -18.26 -22.62
C PRO A 185 11.43 -19.34 -21.59
N ALA A 186 11.61 -20.61 -21.98
CA ALA A 186 11.39 -21.74 -21.08
C ALA A 186 12.48 -21.86 -20.01
N THR A 187 13.73 -21.52 -20.36
CA THR A 187 14.89 -21.63 -19.47
C THR A 187 15.62 -20.30 -19.23
N THR A 188 16.44 -20.25 -18.19
CA THR A 188 17.35 -19.14 -17.90
C THR A 188 18.34 -18.89 -19.05
N ASP A 189 18.76 -19.94 -19.75
CA ASP A 189 19.68 -19.83 -20.88
C ASP A 189 18.96 -19.23 -22.11
N ASP A 190 17.70 -19.61 -22.37
CA ASP A 190 16.87 -18.99 -23.41
C ASP A 190 16.65 -17.50 -23.13
N LEU A 191 16.33 -17.13 -21.87
CA LEU A 191 16.16 -15.73 -21.47
C LEU A 191 17.44 -14.92 -21.69
N LYS A 192 18.59 -15.46 -21.29
CA LYS A 192 19.88 -14.80 -21.49
C LYS A 192 20.19 -14.65 -22.98
N ALA A 193 19.97 -15.70 -23.79
CA ALA A 193 20.17 -15.65 -25.24
C ALA A 193 19.26 -14.64 -25.95
N LEU A 194 17.99 -14.49 -25.52
CA LEU A 194 17.10 -13.43 -26.03
C LEU A 194 17.66 -12.03 -25.72
N MET A 195 18.10 -11.79 -24.48
CA MET A 195 18.66 -10.50 -24.07
C MET A 195 19.99 -10.18 -24.78
N GLU A 196 20.89 -11.17 -24.93
CA GLU A 196 22.13 -11.05 -25.71
C GLU A 196 21.86 -10.83 -27.21
N GLY A 197 20.79 -11.43 -27.74
CA GLY A 197 20.28 -11.20 -29.09
C GLY A 197 19.61 -9.84 -29.31
N GLY A 198 19.47 -9.02 -28.27
CA GLY A 198 18.92 -7.67 -28.34
C GLY A 198 17.40 -7.58 -28.13
N THR A 199 16.73 -8.65 -27.69
CA THR A 199 15.32 -8.57 -27.27
C THR A 199 15.21 -7.67 -26.03
N PRO A 200 14.44 -6.58 -26.06
CA PRO A 200 14.35 -5.66 -24.93
C PRO A 200 13.48 -6.27 -23.83
N ILE A 201 14.10 -6.69 -22.72
CA ILE A 201 13.43 -7.30 -21.57
C ILE A 201 13.79 -6.52 -20.30
N ALA A 202 12.78 -6.01 -19.61
CA ALA A 202 12.95 -5.34 -18.32
C ALA A 202 13.06 -6.38 -17.21
N ILE A 203 14.14 -6.35 -16.44
CA ILE A 203 14.35 -7.24 -15.29
C ILE A 203 14.35 -6.41 -14.02
N SER A 204 13.56 -6.80 -13.03
CA SER A 204 13.49 -6.08 -11.75
C SER A 204 14.52 -6.64 -10.76
N TYR A 205 15.54 -5.86 -10.40
CA TYR A 205 16.70 -6.36 -9.65
C TYR A 205 16.58 -6.30 -8.10
N GLY A 206 15.35 -6.25 -7.57
CA GLY A 206 15.08 -6.28 -6.13
C GLY A 206 15.16 -7.70 -5.54
N CYS A 207 15.45 -7.84 -4.25
CA CYS A 207 15.59 -9.16 -3.61
C CYS A 207 14.33 -10.03 -3.71
N TYR A 208 13.14 -9.42 -3.55
CA TYR A 208 11.84 -10.06 -3.74
C TYR A 208 11.65 -10.55 -5.18
N HIS A 209 11.87 -9.67 -6.17
CA HIS A 209 11.78 -9.99 -7.60
C HIS A 209 12.77 -11.07 -8.06
N HIS A 210 13.98 -11.06 -7.51
CA HIS A 210 15.00 -12.07 -7.81
C HIS A 210 14.68 -13.46 -7.27
N TRP A 211 13.82 -13.62 -6.26
CA TRP A 211 13.69 -14.90 -5.56
C TRP A 211 13.26 -16.06 -6.46
N GLY A 212 12.46 -15.79 -7.49
CA GLY A 212 12.11 -16.81 -8.50
C GLY A 212 13.33 -17.40 -9.22
N PHE A 213 14.34 -16.58 -9.53
CA PHE A 213 15.61 -17.03 -10.10
C PHE A 213 16.47 -17.77 -9.08
N PHE A 214 16.55 -17.30 -7.83
CA PHE A 214 17.24 -18.06 -6.78
C PHE A 214 16.66 -19.48 -6.64
N GLY A 215 15.33 -19.61 -6.61
CA GLY A 215 14.64 -20.91 -6.62
C GLY A 215 14.95 -21.74 -7.86
N SER A 216 15.01 -21.15 -9.06
CA SER A 216 15.30 -21.88 -10.30
C SER A 216 16.75 -22.40 -10.40
N PHE A 217 17.68 -21.83 -9.64
CA PHE A 217 19.02 -22.37 -9.40
C PHE A 217 19.11 -23.32 -8.20
N GLY A 218 17.98 -23.64 -7.55
CA GLY A 218 17.91 -24.58 -6.43
C GLY A 218 18.27 -23.99 -5.07
N ALA A 219 18.31 -22.67 -4.92
CA ALA A 219 18.55 -22.03 -3.63
C ALA A 219 17.29 -22.04 -2.74
N LYS A 220 17.49 -22.11 -1.43
CA LYS A 220 16.44 -22.10 -0.40
C LYS A 220 16.78 -21.12 0.72
N ILE A 221 15.79 -20.45 1.30
CA ILE A 221 15.93 -19.80 2.61
C ILE A 221 15.73 -20.84 3.71
N PHE A 222 14.66 -21.64 3.59
CA PHE A 222 14.21 -22.58 4.61
C PHE A 222 14.14 -24.03 4.10
N ASP A 223 14.31 -24.98 5.02
CA ASP A 223 13.94 -26.38 4.82
C ASP A 223 12.45 -26.63 5.13
N ASP A 224 11.99 -27.87 4.96
CA ASP A 224 10.60 -28.27 5.20
C ASP A 224 10.23 -28.26 6.72
N GLN A 225 11.16 -27.86 7.59
CA GLN A 225 10.98 -27.66 9.04
C GLN A 225 11.18 -26.18 9.45
N PHE A 226 11.27 -25.27 8.48
CA PHE A 226 11.53 -23.83 8.67
C PHE A 226 12.89 -23.48 9.31
N ASN A 227 13.89 -24.36 9.26
CA ASN A 227 15.27 -24.01 9.61
C ASN A 227 15.98 -23.32 8.44
N PHE A 228 16.87 -22.39 8.73
CA PHE A 228 17.69 -21.72 7.70
C PHE A 228 18.66 -22.70 7.01
N VAL A 229 18.60 -22.76 5.68
CA VAL A 229 19.51 -23.59 4.87
C VAL A 229 20.80 -22.83 4.60
N THR A 230 21.91 -23.26 5.22
CA THR A 230 23.19 -22.53 5.16
C THR A 230 24.37 -23.40 4.71
N ASP A 231 24.13 -24.62 4.21
CA ASP A 231 25.17 -25.52 3.73
C ASP A 231 25.88 -25.01 2.45
N GLU A 232 27.03 -25.64 2.15
CA GLU A 232 27.89 -25.26 1.01
C GLU A 232 27.20 -25.42 -0.35
N ALA A 233 26.26 -26.37 -0.50
CA ALA A 233 25.54 -26.57 -1.76
C ALA A 233 24.52 -25.45 -1.99
N ASN A 234 23.78 -25.05 -0.94
CA ASN A 234 22.89 -23.90 -1.03
C ASN A 234 23.65 -22.59 -1.29
N GLN A 235 24.82 -22.40 -0.67
CA GLN A 235 25.69 -21.25 -0.95
C GLN A 235 26.18 -21.23 -2.41
N ALA A 236 26.49 -22.39 -3.00
CA ALA A 236 26.85 -22.50 -4.41
C ALA A 236 25.67 -22.16 -5.34
N ASN A 237 24.45 -22.61 -5.02
CA ASN A 237 23.23 -22.28 -5.76
C ASN A 237 22.94 -20.77 -5.73
N VAL A 238 23.03 -20.15 -4.54
CA VAL A 238 22.92 -18.68 -4.36
C VAL A 238 23.97 -17.94 -5.17
N THR A 239 25.22 -18.40 -5.16
CA THR A 239 26.32 -17.78 -5.93
C THR A 239 26.08 -17.88 -7.43
N SER A 240 25.59 -19.03 -7.92
CA SER A 240 25.27 -19.25 -9.34
C SER A 240 24.13 -18.35 -9.81
N ALA A 241 23.05 -18.25 -9.02
CA ALA A 241 21.94 -17.34 -9.30
C ALA A 241 22.40 -15.87 -9.35
N MET A 242 23.23 -15.45 -8.38
CA MET A 242 23.79 -14.09 -8.36
C MET A 242 24.70 -13.80 -9.57
N SER A 243 25.50 -14.77 -10.01
CA SER A 243 26.33 -14.60 -11.21
C SER A 243 25.45 -14.43 -12.46
N TYR A 244 24.40 -15.25 -12.61
CA TYR A 244 23.45 -15.15 -13.71
C TYR A 244 22.69 -13.82 -13.72
N LEU A 245 22.19 -13.39 -12.56
CA LEU A 245 21.50 -12.10 -12.41
C LEU A 245 22.45 -10.91 -12.69
N ASN A 246 23.72 -11.01 -12.30
CA ASN A 246 24.71 -10.01 -12.68
C ASN A 246 24.93 -9.98 -14.20
N ASP A 247 25.00 -11.12 -14.89
CA ASP A 247 25.13 -11.15 -16.35
C ASP A 247 23.95 -10.43 -17.03
N LEU A 248 22.71 -10.74 -16.62
CA LEU A 248 21.53 -10.02 -17.10
C LEU A 248 21.61 -8.52 -16.79
N TYR A 249 22.09 -8.15 -15.59
CA TYR A 249 22.26 -6.74 -15.20
C TYR A 249 23.24 -6.00 -16.11
N GLN A 250 24.36 -6.62 -16.49
CA GLN A 250 25.31 -6.01 -17.42
C GLN A 250 24.68 -5.83 -18.81
N ILE A 251 23.86 -6.78 -19.28
CA ILE A 251 23.10 -6.64 -20.54
C ILE A 251 22.07 -5.50 -20.43
N SER A 252 21.33 -5.42 -19.33
CA SER A 252 20.38 -4.32 -19.07
C SER A 252 21.07 -2.96 -19.01
N VAL A 253 22.28 -2.87 -18.46
CA VAL A 253 23.08 -1.63 -18.47
C VAL A 253 23.57 -1.28 -19.88
N ALA A 254 24.12 -2.25 -20.62
CA ALA A 254 24.66 -2.03 -21.96
C ALA A 254 23.57 -1.59 -22.96
N ASN A 255 22.37 -2.16 -22.84
CA ASN A 255 21.23 -1.88 -23.73
C ASN A 255 20.29 -0.79 -23.20
N GLY A 256 20.57 -0.17 -22.05
CA GLY A 256 19.75 0.88 -21.46
C GLY A 256 18.36 0.43 -20.97
N LEU A 257 18.17 -0.87 -20.71
CA LEU A 257 16.90 -1.46 -20.30
C LEU A 257 16.55 -1.10 -18.84
N PRO A 258 15.25 -1.04 -18.48
CA PRO A 258 14.80 -0.85 -17.10
C PRO A 258 15.33 -1.93 -16.15
N ARG A 259 15.55 -1.55 -14.87
CA ARG A 259 16.20 -2.38 -13.84
C ARG A 259 15.41 -2.48 -12.52
N ASN A 260 14.19 -2.00 -12.51
CA ASN A 260 13.21 -2.15 -11.43
C ASN A 260 11.79 -2.13 -12.04
N ASP A 261 10.80 -2.48 -11.22
CA ASP A 261 9.40 -2.57 -11.59
C ASP A 261 8.80 -1.22 -12.03
N SER A 262 9.13 -0.16 -11.30
CA SER A 262 8.63 1.19 -11.50
C SER A 262 9.12 1.78 -12.83
N ASP A 263 10.43 1.69 -13.11
CA ASP A 263 11.05 2.10 -14.37
C ASP A 263 10.64 1.19 -15.54
N GLY A 264 10.24 -0.06 -15.26
CA GLY A 264 9.85 -1.05 -16.27
C GLY A 264 8.38 -0.95 -16.70
N LEU A 265 7.50 -0.45 -15.84
CA LEU A 265 6.05 -0.39 -16.05
C LEU A 265 5.68 0.35 -17.35
N ALA A 266 6.07 1.62 -17.48
CA ALA A 266 5.73 2.44 -18.65
C ALA A 266 6.34 1.88 -19.96
N PRO A 267 7.65 1.52 -20.02
CA PRO A 267 8.22 0.89 -21.20
C PRO A 267 7.49 -0.38 -21.67
N PHE A 268 6.95 -1.18 -20.75
CA PHE A 268 6.21 -2.40 -21.10
C PHE A 268 4.80 -2.10 -21.60
N THR A 269 4.05 -1.22 -20.91
CA THR A 269 2.70 -0.83 -21.34
C THR A 269 2.70 -0.02 -22.65
N GLU A 270 3.77 0.75 -22.91
CA GLU A 270 4.00 1.46 -24.17
C GLU A 270 4.52 0.55 -25.31
N GLY A 271 4.87 -0.72 -25.01
CA GLY A 271 5.38 -1.67 -26.01
C GLY A 271 6.80 -1.36 -26.51
N THR A 272 7.63 -0.71 -25.69
CA THR A 272 9.05 -0.47 -26.01
C THR A 272 9.99 -1.55 -25.45
N VAL A 273 9.55 -2.28 -24.42
CA VAL A 273 10.12 -3.58 -24.03
C VAL A 273 9.14 -4.72 -24.34
N ALA A 274 9.66 -5.86 -24.76
CA ALA A 274 8.88 -7.03 -25.16
C ALA A 274 8.35 -7.83 -23.95
N ALA A 275 9.05 -7.77 -22.82
CA ALA A 275 8.68 -8.45 -21.59
C ALA A 275 9.21 -7.74 -20.34
N ILE A 276 8.61 -8.04 -19.18
CA ILE A 276 9.01 -7.57 -17.86
C ILE A 276 8.88 -8.67 -16.80
N THR A 277 9.86 -8.77 -15.89
CA THR A 277 9.67 -9.50 -14.61
C THR A 277 9.08 -8.57 -13.55
N ASN A 278 7.80 -8.75 -13.23
CA ASN A 278 7.10 -7.94 -12.24
C ASN A 278 5.93 -8.70 -11.58
N GLY A 279 5.38 -8.15 -10.50
CA GLY A 279 4.22 -8.72 -9.83
C GLY A 279 2.89 -8.43 -10.51
N ASN A 280 1.87 -9.20 -10.12
CA ASN A 280 0.50 -9.08 -10.59
C ASN A 280 -0.27 -7.86 -10.07
N TRP A 281 0.33 -7.01 -9.23
CA TRP A 281 -0.25 -5.71 -8.83
C TRP A 281 -0.48 -4.80 -10.05
N ALA A 282 0.49 -4.75 -10.97
CA ALA A 282 0.39 -3.99 -12.23
C ALA A 282 -0.47 -4.66 -13.32
N MET A 283 -1.10 -5.81 -13.03
CA MET A 283 -1.87 -6.58 -14.03
C MET A 283 -3.04 -5.79 -14.62
N GLY A 284 -3.68 -4.91 -13.83
CA GLY A 284 -4.76 -4.06 -14.32
C GLY A 284 -4.27 -3.08 -15.39
N ASP A 285 -3.13 -2.43 -15.14
CA ASP A 285 -2.49 -1.48 -16.05
C ASP A 285 -2.00 -2.19 -17.33
N TYR A 286 -1.42 -3.39 -17.18
CA TYR A 286 -1.01 -4.24 -18.30
C TYR A 286 -2.20 -4.62 -19.20
N ARG A 287 -3.33 -5.03 -18.61
CA ARG A 287 -4.55 -5.39 -19.36
C ARG A 287 -5.14 -4.19 -20.08
N ALA A 288 -5.16 -3.02 -19.43
CA ALA A 288 -5.66 -1.79 -20.03
C ALA A 288 -4.82 -1.33 -21.24
N ALA A 289 -3.49 -1.49 -21.17
CA ALA A 289 -2.58 -1.05 -22.23
C ALA A 289 -2.44 -2.05 -23.40
N LEU A 290 -2.32 -3.35 -23.10
CA LEU A 290 -1.94 -4.37 -24.08
C LEU A 290 -3.12 -5.25 -24.55
N GLY A 291 -4.21 -5.34 -23.79
CA GLY A 291 -5.38 -6.15 -24.13
C GLY A 291 -5.03 -7.61 -24.45
N ASP A 292 -5.51 -8.11 -25.59
CA ASP A 292 -5.27 -9.48 -26.07
C ASP A 292 -3.79 -9.82 -26.32
N LYS A 293 -2.90 -8.81 -26.36
CA LYS A 293 -1.45 -9.00 -26.53
C LYS A 293 -0.73 -9.34 -25.23
N LEU A 294 -1.38 -9.15 -24.08
CA LEU A 294 -0.80 -9.47 -22.79
C LEU A 294 -0.81 -10.97 -22.56
N ALA A 295 0.37 -11.54 -22.37
CA ALA A 295 0.54 -12.89 -21.88
C ALA A 295 1.41 -12.92 -20.62
N VAL A 296 1.30 -14.02 -19.88
CA VAL A 296 2.03 -14.25 -18.62
C VAL A 296 2.53 -15.69 -18.57
N ALA A 297 3.75 -15.86 -18.10
CA ALA A 297 4.41 -17.14 -17.89
C ALA A 297 5.08 -17.18 -16.51
N PRO A 298 5.43 -18.39 -16.00
CA PRO A 298 6.37 -18.52 -14.91
C PRO A 298 7.70 -17.82 -15.22
N ILE A 299 8.46 -17.46 -14.19
CA ILE A 299 9.86 -17.07 -14.39
C ILE A 299 10.62 -18.31 -14.95
N PRO A 300 11.58 -18.15 -15.89
CA PRO A 300 12.16 -19.30 -16.58
C PRO A 300 12.85 -20.30 -15.65
N ALA A 301 12.77 -21.58 -16.00
CA ALA A 301 13.40 -22.67 -15.25
C ALA A 301 14.94 -22.60 -15.38
N GLY A 302 15.64 -22.94 -14.31
CA GLY A 302 17.10 -22.93 -14.24
C GLY A 302 17.67 -24.32 -13.98
N PRO A 303 18.98 -24.43 -13.70
CA PRO A 303 19.66 -25.70 -13.44
C PRO A 303 19.11 -26.48 -12.23
N GLY A 304 18.45 -25.79 -11.27
CA GLY A 304 17.78 -26.39 -10.12
C GLY A 304 16.30 -26.74 -10.35
N GLY A 305 15.76 -26.44 -11.53
CA GLY A 305 14.37 -26.72 -11.90
C GLY A 305 13.51 -25.48 -12.06
N ALA A 306 12.20 -25.62 -11.78
CA ALA A 306 11.24 -24.53 -11.91
C ALA A 306 11.57 -23.35 -10.98
N SER A 307 11.26 -22.13 -11.42
CA SER A 307 11.30 -20.95 -10.56
C SER A 307 10.34 -21.08 -9.38
N ASN A 308 10.71 -20.53 -8.23
CA ASN A 308 9.87 -20.52 -7.04
C ASN A 308 9.83 -19.10 -6.44
N PRO A 309 9.09 -18.14 -7.06
CA PRO A 309 8.98 -16.77 -6.55
C PRO A 309 8.31 -16.73 -5.16
N LEU A 310 8.61 -15.71 -4.37
CA LEU A 310 7.90 -15.50 -3.10
C LEU A 310 6.44 -15.13 -3.38
N LEU A 311 5.56 -15.64 -2.52
CA LEU A 311 4.16 -15.25 -2.44
C LEU A 311 3.99 -14.29 -1.28
N GLY A 312 3.62 -13.05 -1.59
CA GLY A 312 3.08 -12.11 -0.61
C GLY A 312 1.57 -12.29 -0.50
N VAL A 313 1.03 -12.04 0.68
CA VAL A 313 -0.41 -11.79 0.86
C VAL A 313 -0.55 -10.33 1.28
N ASP A 314 -1.22 -9.53 0.45
CA ASP A 314 -1.62 -8.18 0.81
C ASP A 314 -2.94 -8.24 1.57
N GLY A 315 -3.09 -7.38 2.57
CA GLY A 315 -4.29 -7.36 3.40
C GLY A 315 -4.36 -6.13 4.30
N THR A 316 -5.56 -5.87 4.78
CA THR A 316 -5.84 -4.73 5.66
C THR A 316 -5.67 -5.12 7.11
N ALA A 317 -4.67 -4.55 7.78
CA ALA A 317 -4.47 -4.69 9.22
C ALA A 317 -5.05 -3.48 9.96
N LYS A 318 -5.52 -3.71 11.20
CA LYS A 318 -5.98 -2.65 12.10
C LYS A 318 -4.90 -2.32 13.12
N THR A 319 -4.49 -1.07 13.20
CA THR A 319 -3.51 -0.58 14.18
C THR A 319 -4.08 -0.61 15.61
N LEU A 320 -3.27 -1.04 16.56
CA LEU A 320 -3.46 -0.77 18.00
C LEU A 320 -2.64 0.46 18.37
N LYS A 321 -3.29 1.63 18.34
CA LYS A 321 -2.70 2.86 18.85
C LYS A 321 -2.48 2.71 20.36
N PRO A 322 -1.27 2.99 20.89
CA PRO A 322 -1.04 2.99 22.32
C PRO A 322 -2.05 3.94 22.99
N LEU A 323 -2.80 3.44 23.98
CA LEU A 323 -3.51 4.34 24.89
C LEU A 323 -2.45 5.24 25.53
N LEU A 324 -2.50 6.54 25.20
CA LEU A 324 -1.66 7.55 25.84
C LEU A 324 -1.90 7.46 27.37
N LYS A 325 -0.84 7.09 28.10
CA LYS A 325 -0.85 6.92 29.55
C LYS A 325 -0.66 8.25 30.28
#